data_AF-F0GFP2-F1
#
_entry.id   AF-F0GFP2-F1
#
_cell.length_a   1.000
_cell.length_b   1.000
_cell.length_c   1.000
_cell.angle_alpha   90.00
_cell.angle_beta   90.00
_cell.angle_gamma   90.00
#
_symmetry.space_group_name_H-M   'P 1'
#
loop_
_entity.id
_entity.type
_entity.pdbx_description
1 polymer ?
#
loop_
_entity_poly.entity_id
_entity_poly.type
_entity_poly.pdbx_seq_one_letter_code
_entity_poly.pdbx_strand_id
1 'polypeptide(L)'
;MELRWQDAYDQFSAAEDEQQLFQRIAAYSKRLGFEYCCYGIRVPLPVSKPAVAIFDTYPDGWMAHYQAQNYIEIDSTVRDGALSTNMIVWPDVDKIEPCPLWRDAHDCGLSVGVAQSSWAARGAFGLL
;
A
#
# COMPACT_ATOMS: atom_id res chain seq x y z
N MET A 1 5.98 24.27 5.04
CA MET A 1 4.81 24.41 4.15
C MET A 1 3.69 23.61 4.78
N GLU A 2 2.59 24.25 5.18
CA GLU A 2 1.44 23.56 5.76
C GLU A 2 0.94 22.47 4.80
N LEU A 3 0.65 21.28 5.32
CA LEU A 3 0.08 20.18 4.55
C LEU A 3 -1.44 20.39 4.48
N ARG A 4 -1.91 21.03 3.41
CA ARG A 4 -3.34 21.20 3.15
C ARG A 4 -3.81 20.11 2.19
N TRP A 5 -4.92 19.46 2.55
CA TRP A 5 -5.47 18.37 1.76
C TRP A 5 -5.97 18.83 0.38
N GLN A 6 -6.39 20.09 0.24
CA GLN A 6 -6.80 20.66 -1.05
C GLN A 6 -5.64 20.73 -2.04
N ASP A 7 -4.46 21.19 -1.58
CA ASP A 7 -3.28 21.27 -2.43
C ASP A 7 -2.85 19.88 -2.92
N ALA A 8 -2.97 18.87 -2.05
CA ALA A 8 -2.71 17.48 -2.42
C ALA A 8 -3.72 16.99 -3.46
N TYR A 9 -5.01 17.27 -3.27
CA TYR A 9 -6.07 16.91 -4.21
C TYR A 9 -5.84 17.53 -5.59
N ASP A 10 -5.59 18.83 -5.68
CA ASP A 10 -5.34 19.53 -6.94
C ASP A 10 -4.10 18.96 -7.66
N GLN A 11 -3.04 18.63 -6.89
CA GLN A 11 -1.86 17.96 -7.43
C GLN A 11 -2.21 16.56 -7.95
N PHE A 12 -3.02 15.77 -7.25
CA PHE A 12 -3.37 14.42 -7.71
C PHE A 12 -4.26 14.47 -8.95
N SER A 13 -5.23 15.39 -9.00
CA SER A 13 -6.15 15.56 -10.14
C SER A 13 -5.47 16.04 -11.41
N ALA A 14 -4.30 16.67 -11.32
CA ALA A 14 -3.50 17.10 -12.47
C ALA A 14 -2.53 16.02 -12.99
N ALA A 15 -2.66 14.76 -12.56
CA ALA A 15 -1.93 13.64 -13.13
C ALA A 15 -2.59 13.15 -14.43
N GLU A 16 -1.79 12.81 -15.44
CA GLU A 16 -2.23 12.37 -16.77
C GLU A 16 -2.36 10.84 -16.87
N ASP A 17 -1.63 10.11 -16.01
CA ASP A 17 -1.63 8.65 -15.95
C ASP A 17 -1.45 8.13 -14.51
N GLU A 18 -1.62 6.82 -14.34
CA GLU A 18 -1.51 6.14 -13.05
C GLU A 18 -0.11 6.23 -12.41
N GLN A 19 0.94 6.26 -13.23
CA GLN A 19 2.31 6.30 -12.72
C GLN A 19 2.65 7.68 -12.18
N GLN A 20 2.23 8.73 -12.88
CA GLN A 20 2.37 10.11 -12.44
C GLN A 20 1.53 10.38 -11.19
N LEU A 21 0.31 9.81 -11.12
CA LEU A 21 -0.52 9.89 -9.93
C LEU A 21 0.19 9.26 -8.72
N PHE A 22 0.70 8.04 -8.87
CA PHE A 22 1.41 7.35 -7.80
C PHE A 22 2.68 8.11 -7.36
N GLN A 23 3.46 8.66 -8.30
CA GLN A 23 4.63 9.47 -7.96
C GLN A 23 4.28 10.69 -7.10
N ARG A 24 3.15 11.37 -7.38
CA ARG A 24 2.67 12.50 -6.59
C ARG A 24 2.22 12.05 -5.20
N ILE A 25 1.52 10.91 -5.09
CA ILE A 25 1.14 10.30 -3.80
C ILE A 25 2.38 9.96 -2.99
N ALA A 26 3.36 9.26 -3.57
CA ALA A 26 4.60 8.88 -2.90
C ALA A 26 5.39 10.09 -2.41
N ALA A 27 5.47 11.17 -3.21
CA ALA A 27 6.10 12.41 -2.80
C ALA A 27 5.35 13.08 -1.62
N TYR A 28 4.02 13.00 -1.61
CA TYR A 28 3.22 13.50 -0.49
C TYR A 28 3.41 12.64 0.78
N SER A 29 3.45 11.32 0.66
CA SER A 29 3.76 10.39 1.76
C SER A 29 5.12 10.68 2.38
N LYS A 30 6.15 10.98 1.56
CA LYS A 30 7.46 11.45 2.04
C LYS A 30 7.38 12.72 2.86
N ARG A 31 6.53 13.68 2.47
CA ARG A 31 6.31 14.91 3.25
C ARG A 31 5.56 14.67 4.56
N LEU A 32 4.77 13.59 4.65
CA LEU A 32 4.13 13.14 5.89
C LEU A 32 5.10 12.41 6.83
N GLY A 33 6.31 12.08 6.36
CA GLY A 33 7.35 11.40 7.14
C GLY A 33 7.50 9.91 6.85
N PHE A 34 6.77 9.37 5.87
CA PHE A 34 6.92 7.97 5.44
C PHE A 34 7.99 7.86 4.35
N GLU A 35 8.99 7.02 4.56
CA GLU A 35 10.09 6.83 3.60
C GLU A 35 9.62 6.13 2.33
N TYR A 36 8.70 5.17 2.51
CA TYR A 36 8.16 4.30 1.47
C TYR A 36 6.65 4.44 1.37
N CYS A 37 6.13 4.11 0.20
CA CYS A 37 4.72 4.10 -0.14
C CYS A 37 4.46 2.97 -1.13
N CYS A 38 3.33 2.28 -0.96
CA CYS A 38 2.87 1.22 -1.83
C CYS A 38 1.37 1.41 -2.07
N TYR A 39 0.92 1.21 -3.29
CA TYR A 39 -0.48 1.16 -3.64
C TYR A 39 -0.77 -0.10 -4.44
N GLY A 40 -1.62 -0.96 -3.88
CA GLY A 40 -2.15 -2.13 -4.56
C GLY A 40 -3.59 -1.91 -4.98
N ILE A 41 -3.93 -2.24 -6.22
CA ILE A 41 -5.31 -2.24 -6.71
C ILE A 41 -5.66 -3.59 -7.33
N ARG A 42 -6.82 -4.12 -6.95
CA ARG A 42 -7.42 -5.32 -7.53
C ARG A 42 -8.75 -4.98 -8.18
N VAL A 43 -8.84 -5.21 -9.49
CA VAL A 43 -10.06 -5.07 -10.27
C VAL A 43 -10.69 -6.45 -10.47
N PRO A 44 -11.99 -6.66 -10.15
CA PRO A 44 -12.61 -7.99 -10.14
C PRO A 44 -12.85 -8.59 -11.53
N LEU A 45 -12.50 -7.87 -12.60
CA LEU A 45 -12.71 -8.29 -13.99
C LEU A 45 -11.38 -8.47 -14.72
N PRO A 46 -11.23 -9.53 -15.54
CA PRO A 46 -12.18 -10.63 -15.77
C PRO A 46 -12.31 -11.54 -14.53
N VAL A 47 -13.51 -12.08 -14.27
CA VAL A 47 -13.81 -12.87 -13.05
C VAL A 47 -12.88 -14.08 -12.89
N SER A 48 -12.45 -14.69 -14.00
CA SER A 48 -11.53 -15.84 -14.00
C SER A 48 -10.10 -15.48 -13.58
N LYS A 49 -9.70 -14.22 -13.72
CA LYS A 49 -8.38 -13.71 -13.36
C LYS A 49 -8.45 -12.21 -13.07
N PRO A 50 -8.85 -11.83 -11.84
CA PRO A 50 -8.86 -10.43 -11.42
C PRO A 50 -7.52 -9.77 -11.72
N ALA A 51 -7.56 -8.58 -12.34
CA ALA A 51 -6.35 -7.83 -12.62
C ALA A 51 -5.83 -7.19 -11.32
N VAL A 52 -4.54 -7.33 -11.06
CA VAL A 52 -3.85 -6.69 -9.93
C VAL A 52 -2.75 -5.80 -10.50
N ALA A 53 -2.70 -4.56 -10.03
CA ALA A 53 -1.57 -3.65 -10.25
C ALA A 53 -1.02 -3.22 -8.90
N ILE A 54 0.30 -3.13 -8.80
CA ILE A 54 1.01 -2.69 -7.61
C ILE A 54 1.99 -1.62 -8.05
N PHE A 55 2.01 -0.52 -7.30
CA PHE A 55 2.97 0.56 -7.43
C PHE A 55 3.65 0.71 -6.09
N ASP A 56 4.96 0.73 -6.04
CA ASP A 56 5.67 0.86 -4.79
C ASP A 56 6.93 1.70 -4.96
N THR A 57 7.47 2.10 -3.83
CA THR A 57 8.76 2.78 -3.73
C THR A 57 9.72 2.03 -2.82
N TYR A 58 9.39 0.77 -2.48
CA TYR A 58 10.15 -0.03 -1.54
C TYR A 58 11.58 -0.28 -2.03
N PRO A 59 12.50 -0.67 -1.13
CA PRO A 59 13.85 -1.05 -1.53
C PRO A 59 13.85 -2.12 -2.62
N ASP A 60 14.81 -2.02 -3.53
CA ASP A 60 14.97 -2.97 -4.63
C ASP A 60 15.00 -4.41 -4.10
N GLY A 61 14.19 -5.27 -4.72
CA GLY A 61 14.09 -6.69 -4.36
C GLY A 61 13.08 -7.02 -3.26
N TRP A 62 12.59 -6.05 -2.49
CA TRP A 62 11.57 -6.32 -1.46
C TRP A 62 10.30 -6.94 -2.04
N MET A 63 9.72 -6.33 -3.09
CA MET A 63 8.51 -6.87 -3.70
C MET A 63 8.72 -8.23 -4.38
N ALA A 64 9.91 -8.49 -4.91
CA ALA A 64 10.25 -9.81 -5.46
C ALA A 64 10.30 -10.87 -4.36
N HIS A 65 10.88 -10.52 -3.20
CA HIS A 65 10.88 -11.39 -2.01
C HIS A 65 9.46 -11.62 -1.49
N TYR A 66 8.65 -10.56 -1.37
CA TYR A 66 7.25 -10.64 -0.95
C TYR A 66 6.44 -11.60 -1.82
N GLN A 67 6.62 -11.54 -3.14
CA GLN A 67 5.98 -12.44 -4.09
C GLN A 67 6.51 -13.87 -3.99
N ALA A 68 7.83 -14.05 -3.87
CA ALA A 68 8.45 -15.37 -3.78
C ALA A 68 8.03 -16.15 -2.53
N GLN A 69 7.80 -15.45 -1.42
CA GLN A 69 7.32 -16.04 -0.16
C GLN A 69 5.79 -16.14 -0.08
N ASN A 70 5.08 -15.66 -1.11
CA ASN A 70 3.62 -15.62 -1.16
C ASN A 70 2.97 -14.93 0.04
N TYR A 71 3.57 -13.82 0.49
CA TYR A 71 3.12 -13.13 1.72
C TYR A 71 1.73 -12.53 1.61
N ILE A 72 1.21 -12.35 0.40
CA ILE A 72 -0.16 -11.89 0.16
C ILE A 72 -1.21 -12.74 0.90
N GLU A 73 -0.94 -14.03 1.11
CA GLU A 73 -1.86 -14.95 1.81
C GLU A 73 -1.92 -14.74 3.33
N ILE A 74 -0.86 -14.16 3.91
CA ILE A 74 -0.73 -13.95 5.37
C ILE A 74 -0.73 -12.48 5.77
N ASP A 75 -0.71 -11.56 4.80
CA ASP A 75 -0.69 -10.13 5.03
C ASP A 75 -1.99 -9.65 5.68
N SER A 76 -1.90 -9.31 6.96
CA SER A 76 -3.04 -8.81 7.72
C SER A 76 -3.55 -7.48 7.19
N THR A 77 -2.72 -6.64 6.57
CA THR A 77 -3.18 -5.35 6.02
C THR A 77 -4.12 -5.54 4.84
N VAL A 78 -3.81 -6.51 3.97
CA VAL A 78 -4.64 -6.86 2.81
C VAL A 78 -5.93 -7.52 3.26
N ARG A 79 -5.84 -8.50 4.18
CA ARG A 79 -7.02 -9.18 4.73
C ARG A 79 -7.96 -8.21 5.44
N ASP A 80 -7.44 -7.41 6.36
CA ASP A 80 -8.24 -6.53 7.20
C ASP A 80 -8.78 -5.35 6.37
N GLY A 81 -8.00 -4.85 5.40
CA GLY A 81 -8.43 -3.81 4.46
C GLY A 81 -9.56 -4.28 3.54
N ALA A 82 -9.59 -5.55 3.16
CA ALA A 82 -10.70 -6.11 2.39
C ALA A 82 -12.01 -6.21 3.21
N LEU A 83 -11.92 -6.20 4.54
CA LEU A 83 -13.07 -6.33 5.44
C LEU A 83 -13.53 -4.98 6.02
N SER A 84 -12.66 -3.97 6.06
CA SER A 84 -12.93 -2.68 6.69
C SER A 84 -12.24 -1.53 5.97
N THR A 85 -12.84 -0.34 6.03
CA THR A 85 -12.24 0.93 5.58
C THR A 85 -11.56 1.71 6.71
N ASN A 86 -11.36 1.08 7.86
CA ASN A 86 -10.62 1.70 8.95
C ASN A 86 -9.13 1.79 8.62
N MET A 87 -8.46 2.81 9.16
CA MET A 87 -7.01 2.90 9.09
C MET A 87 -6.39 1.72 9.85
N ILE A 88 -5.48 1.02 9.20
CA ILE A 88 -4.75 -0.13 9.73
C ILE A 88 -3.36 0.36 10.12
N VAL A 89 -2.98 0.19 11.38
CA VAL A 89 -1.60 0.44 11.82
C VAL A 89 -0.86 -0.89 11.75
N TRP A 90 0.34 -0.89 11.17
CA TRP A 90 1.14 -2.11 11.10
C TRP A 90 1.45 -2.63 12.50
N PRO A 91 1.45 -3.95 12.69
CA PRO A 91 1.75 -4.52 13.99
C PRO A 91 3.21 -4.25 14.38
N ASP A 92 3.43 -4.07 15.67
CA ASP A 92 4.76 -4.00 16.24
C ASP A 92 5.36 -5.41 16.26
N VAL A 93 6.41 -5.63 15.46
CA VAL A 93 7.04 -6.95 15.24
C VAL A 93 7.53 -7.58 16.56
N ASP A 94 7.90 -6.76 17.54
CA ASP A 94 8.38 -7.22 18.85
C ASP A 94 7.25 -7.68 19.78
N LYS A 95 6.00 -7.32 19.46
CA LYS A 95 4.82 -7.57 20.31
C LYS A 95 3.87 -8.63 19.75
N ILE A 96 4.05 -9.03 18.51
CA ILE A 96 3.21 -10.04 17.86
C ILE A 96 3.83 -11.43 17.93
N GLU A 97 2.98 -12.45 17.69
CA GLU A 97 3.48 -13.78 17.39
C GLU A 97 4.40 -13.76 16.16
N PRO A 98 5.42 -14.63 16.09
CA PRO A 98 6.36 -14.66 14.98
C PRO A 98 5.64 -14.74 13.62
N CYS A 99 5.69 -13.65 12.86
CA CYS A 99 5.15 -13.56 11.53
C CYS A 99 6.31 -13.29 10.55
N PRO A 100 6.57 -14.19 9.57
CA PRO A 100 7.72 -14.05 8.68
C PRO A 100 7.64 -12.79 7.83
N LEU A 101 6.44 -12.38 7.39
CA LEU A 101 6.24 -11.14 6.64
C LEU A 101 6.78 -9.92 7.41
N TRP A 102 6.33 -9.73 8.66
CA TRP A 102 6.68 -8.54 9.43
C TRP A 102 8.15 -8.54 9.87
N ARG A 103 8.72 -9.72 10.08
CA ARG A 103 10.15 -9.86 10.36
C ARG A 103 11.01 -9.49 9.16
N ASP A 104 10.70 -10.04 8.00
CA ASP A 104 11.47 -9.77 6.78
C ASP A 104 11.28 -8.30 6.33
N ALA A 105 10.08 -7.74 6.52
CA ALA A 105 9.79 -6.34 6.28
C ALA A 105 10.67 -5.44 7.16
N HIS A 106 10.72 -5.74 8.47
CA HIS A 106 11.57 -5.05 9.41
C HIS A 106 13.06 -5.11 9.01
N ASP A 107 13.56 -6.28 8.60
CA ASP A 107 14.95 -6.45 8.17
C ASP A 107 15.28 -5.69 6.87
N CYS A 108 14.26 -5.41 6.04
CA CYS A 108 14.36 -4.53 4.87
C CYS A 108 14.12 -3.03 5.19
N GLY A 109 13.98 -2.65 6.46
CA GLY A 109 13.76 -1.26 6.89
C GLY A 109 12.30 -0.81 6.90
N LEU A 110 11.36 -1.72 6.67
CA LEU A 110 9.91 -1.48 6.70
C LEU A 110 9.35 -1.82 8.09
N SER A 111 9.73 -1.04 9.10
CA SER A 111 9.42 -1.36 10.50
C SER A 111 8.10 -0.76 11.01
N VAL A 112 7.66 0.36 10.45
CA VAL A 112 6.45 1.07 10.87
C VAL A 112 5.68 1.56 9.66
N GLY A 113 4.35 1.46 9.71
CA GLY A 113 3.51 1.87 8.61
C GLY A 113 2.04 1.94 8.99
N VAL A 114 1.27 2.53 8.09
CA VAL A 114 -0.19 2.53 8.11
C VAL A 114 -0.68 2.09 6.74
N ALA A 115 -1.84 1.45 6.69
CA ALA A 115 -2.53 1.12 5.46
C ALA A 115 -3.97 1.63 5.51
N GLN A 116 -4.47 2.11 4.38
CA GLN A 116 -5.82 2.63 4.21
C GLN A 116 -6.45 1.98 2.98
N SER A 117 -7.52 1.24 3.21
CA SER A 117 -8.29 0.66 2.10
C SER A 117 -9.30 1.65 1.53
N SER A 118 -9.62 1.45 0.26
CA SER A 118 -10.70 2.14 -0.44
C SER A 118 -11.39 1.19 -1.41
N TRP A 119 -12.70 1.38 -1.57
CA TRP A 119 -13.51 0.67 -2.54
C TRP A 119 -14.00 1.65 -3.59
N ALA A 120 -13.68 1.37 -4.85
CA ALA A 120 -14.11 2.17 -5.98
C ALA A 120 -15.30 1.51 -6.70
N ALA A 121 -15.86 2.22 -7.68
CA ALA A 121 -16.95 1.71 -8.50
C ALA A 121 -16.60 0.34 -9.11
N ARG A 122 -17.63 -0.48 -9.34
CA ARG A 122 -17.51 -1.83 -9.95
C ARG A 122 -16.70 -2.83 -9.11
N GLY A 123 -16.54 -2.58 -7.80
CA GLY A 123 -15.92 -3.53 -6.87
C GLY A 123 -14.40 -3.56 -6.93
N ALA A 124 -13.77 -2.53 -7.49
CA ALA A 124 -12.32 -2.38 -7.41
C ALA A 124 -11.91 -2.10 -5.96
N PHE A 125 -10.93 -2.87 -5.49
CA PHE A 125 -10.36 -2.77 -4.14
C PHE A 125 -8.98 -2.15 -4.23
N GLY A 126 -8.76 -1.05 -3.51
CA GLY A 126 -7.45 -0.41 -3.38
C GLY A 126 -6.96 -0.45 -1.95
N LEU A 127 -5.65 -0.60 -1.78
CA LEU A 127 -4.95 -0.51 -0.50
C LEU A 127 -3.72 0.38 -0.69
N LEU A 128 -3.67 1.50 0.05
CA LEU A 128 -2.52 2.41 0.14
C LEU A 128 -1.80 2.21 1.48
#